data_AF-A0A2J7ZH76-F1
#
_entry.id   AF-A0A2J7ZH76-F1
#
_cell.length_a   1.000
_cell.length_b   1.000
_cell.length_c   1.000
_cell.angle_alpha   90.00
_cell.angle_beta   90.00
_cell.angle_gamma   90.00
#
_symmetry.space_group_name_H-M   'P 1'
#
loop_
_entity.id
_entity.type
_entity.pdbx_description
1 polymer ?
#
loop_
_entity_poly.entity_id
_entity_poly.type
_entity_poly.pdbx_seq_one_letter_code
_entity_poly.pdbx_strand_id
1 'polypeptide(L)'
;LYGDAALFVVVLPGGRLALADGRPFRVAGLDAPQLLGWAARPATRHLARELLSSAAALGLNTVRFFAFADGAGRPGALQVAPGVLDGQALREGLDWVVAAARRRRLRLIPVLTDGSSARHGGMAQYVRWINASDTVTDFLTQDTYKARFFDYMTALAVRRNAFTGMQYRHDPTILAWDLANRPRDPGHIHSENLQKWLPYMANFLRGMDPNHLIICGLDGFFGPHSPHHLPYNPPSYLHAPSGGPKPGVFGPDWAEAGSGAQAGGAGSAGGPWWGGSGSALGADPWDPLCEGTDFLRN
;
A
#
# COMPACT_ATOMS: atom_id res chain seq x y z
N LEU A 1 26.80 -5.80 10.84
CA LEU A 1 26.07 -4.60 11.32
C LEU A 1 25.61 -4.86 12.75
N TYR A 2 25.50 -3.84 13.59
CA TYR A 2 25.01 -3.95 14.97
C TYR A 2 23.82 -3.00 15.18
N GLY A 3 23.03 -3.24 16.23
CA GLY A 3 21.86 -2.41 16.56
C GLY A 3 20.76 -2.46 15.49
N ASP A 4 19.99 -1.37 15.38
CA ASP A 4 18.85 -1.29 14.45
C ASP A 4 19.24 -1.44 12.97
N ALA A 5 20.45 -1.02 12.58
CA ALA A 5 20.93 -1.18 11.22
C ALA A 5 21.00 -2.65 10.76
N ALA A 6 21.21 -3.58 11.69
CA ALA A 6 21.21 -5.03 11.40
C ALA A 6 19.81 -5.60 11.14
N LEU A 7 18.75 -4.87 11.50
CA LEU A 7 17.36 -5.35 11.49
C LEU A 7 16.60 -5.00 10.20
N PHE A 8 17.18 -4.18 9.32
CA PHE A 8 16.63 -3.92 7.99
C PHE A 8 16.60 -5.19 7.16
N VAL A 9 15.53 -5.35 6.39
CA VAL A 9 15.39 -6.46 5.43
C VAL A 9 15.99 -6.02 4.10
N VAL A 10 16.84 -6.86 3.53
CA VAL A 10 17.52 -6.67 2.24
C VAL A 10 17.20 -7.83 1.30
N VAL A 11 17.38 -7.59 -0.01
CA VAL A 11 17.26 -8.63 -1.04
C VAL A 11 18.64 -9.18 -1.34
N LEU A 12 18.80 -10.50 -1.25
CA LEU A 12 20.00 -11.22 -1.64
C LEU A 12 19.91 -11.67 -3.11
N PRO A 13 21.04 -12.00 -3.76
CA PRO A 13 21.03 -12.61 -5.09
C PRO A 13 20.06 -13.79 -5.19
N GLY A 14 19.26 -13.79 -6.25
CA GLY A 14 18.17 -14.75 -6.46
C GLY A 14 16.87 -14.40 -5.72
N GLY A 15 16.67 -13.13 -5.34
CA GLY A 15 15.40 -12.62 -4.79
C GLY A 15 15.07 -13.06 -3.36
N ARG A 16 16.01 -13.65 -2.63
CA ARG A 16 15.78 -14.12 -1.25
C ARG A 16 15.88 -12.96 -0.26
N LEU A 17 14.98 -12.90 0.71
CA LEU A 17 15.03 -11.88 1.75
C LEU A 17 15.93 -12.32 2.92
N ALA A 18 16.68 -11.38 3.46
CA ALA A 18 17.48 -11.55 4.67
C ALA A 18 17.47 -10.27 5.50
N LEU A 19 17.78 -10.39 6.79
CA LEU A 19 18.21 -9.25 7.58
C LEU A 19 19.60 -8.79 7.12
N ALA A 20 19.93 -7.52 7.33
CA ALA A 20 21.20 -6.95 6.90
C ALA A 20 22.43 -7.57 7.61
N ASP A 21 22.23 -8.35 8.67
CA ASP A 21 23.26 -9.19 9.30
C ASP A 21 23.39 -10.61 8.71
N GLY A 22 22.62 -10.92 7.66
CA GLY A 22 22.68 -12.19 6.94
C GLY A 22 21.70 -13.25 7.41
N ARG A 23 20.95 -13.03 8.50
CA ARG A 23 19.93 -13.98 8.94
C ARG A 23 18.79 -14.08 7.92
N PRO A 24 18.34 -15.28 7.50
CA PRO A 24 17.24 -15.43 6.57
C PRO A 24 15.96 -14.77 7.08
N PHE A 25 15.22 -14.11 6.18
CA PHE A 25 13.92 -13.54 6.48
C PHE A 25 12.87 -14.12 5.54
N ARG A 26 11.74 -14.58 6.08
CA ARG A 26 10.59 -15.07 5.30
C ARG A 26 9.36 -14.35 5.80
N VAL A 27 8.56 -13.80 4.89
CA VAL A 27 7.31 -13.14 5.25
C VAL A 27 6.28 -14.20 5.62
N ALA A 28 5.74 -14.10 6.84
CA ALA A 28 4.55 -14.81 7.28
C ALA A 28 3.65 -13.76 7.93
N GLY A 29 2.66 -13.27 7.20
CA GLY A 29 1.97 -12.03 7.57
C GLY A 29 0.48 -12.02 7.31
N LEU A 30 -0.12 -10.87 7.57
CA LEU A 30 -1.53 -10.59 7.31
C LEU A 30 -1.72 -9.22 6.66
N ASP A 31 -2.87 -9.04 6.02
CA ASP A 31 -3.34 -7.75 5.50
C ASP A 31 -4.42 -7.19 6.44
N ALA A 32 -4.28 -5.91 6.81
CA ALA A 32 -5.16 -5.22 7.77
C ALA A 32 -5.38 -3.75 7.35
N PRO A 33 -6.08 -3.48 6.23
CA PRO A 33 -6.21 -2.13 5.67
C PRO A 33 -6.82 -1.13 6.67
N GLN A 34 -7.68 -1.59 7.58
CA GLN A 34 -8.36 -0.80 8.60
C GLN A 34 -7.50 -0.47 9.84
N LEU A 35 -6.29 -1.03 9.96
CA LEU A 35 -5.46 -0.93 11.16
C LEU A 35 -5.23 0.53 11.59
N LEU A 36 -4.94 1.41 10.63
CA LEU A 36 -4.72 2.83 10.89
C LEU A 36 -5.97 3.51 11.46
N GLY A 37 -7.14 3.27 10.83
CA GLY A 37 -8.41 3.85 11.27
C GLY A 37 -8.87 3.35 12.64
N TRP A 38 -8.48 2.13 13.03
CA TRP A 38 -8.67 1.64 14.40
C TRP A 38 -7.71 2.28 15.38
N ALA A 39 -6.42 2.39 15.04
CA ALA A 39 -5.38 2.94 15.91
C ALA A 39 -5.58 4.43 16.22
N ALA A 40 -6.00 5.22 15.22
CA ALA A 40 -6.12 6.67 15.32
C ALA A 40 -7.20 7.15 16.31
N ARG A 41 -8.10 6.27 16.77
CA ARG A 41 -9.24 6.66 17.64
C ARG A 41 -9.18 5.92 18.98
N PRO A 42 -9.31 6.62 20.12
CA PRO A 42 -9.31 5.98 21.44
C PRO A 42 -10.32 4.84 21.57
N ALA A 43 -11.54 5.03 21.06
CA ALA A 43 -12.62 4.06 21.15
C ALA A 43 -12.30 2.72 20.45
N THR A 44 -11.50 2.72 19.38
CA THR A 44 -11.18 1.51 18.60
C THR A 44 -9.73 1.06 18.71
N ARG A 45 -8.88 1.79 19.45
CA ARG A 45 -7.45 1.47 19.59
C ARG A 45 -7.19 0.10 20.22
N HIS A 46 -8.13 -0.39 21.03
CA HIS A 46 -8.04 -1.74 21.58
C HIS A 46 -8.06 -2.81 20.48
N LEU A 47 -8.88 -2.65 19.42
CA LEU A 47 -8.92 -3.56 18.27
C LEU A 47 -7.58 -3.62 17.54
N ALA A 48 -6.94 -2.47 17.30
CA ALA A 48 -5.61 -2.41 16.69
C ALA A 48 -4.55 -3.12 17.56
N ARG A 49 -4.65 -2.95 18.89
CA ARG A 49 -3.74 -3.60 19.85
C ARG A 49 -3.93 -5.12 19.87
N GLU A 50 -5.17 -5.57 19.88
CA GLU A 50 -5.52 -6.99 19.84
C GLU A 50 -5.04 -7.64 18.55
N LEU A 51 -5.31 -7.04 17.38
CA LEU A 51 -4.83 -7.54 16.10
C LEU A 51 -3.30 -7.72 16.09
N LEU A 52 -2.53 -6.70 16.50
CA LEU A 52 -1.07 -6.80 16.54
C LEU A 52 -0.59 -7.85 17.56
N SER A 53 -1.25 -7.96 18.71
CA SER A 53 -0.85 -8.91 19.76
C SER A 53 -1.17 -10.35 19.34
N SER A 54 -2.33 -10.59 18.73
CA SER A 54 -2.73 -11.88 18.17
C SER A 54 -1.83 -12.30 17.02
N ALA A 55 -1.48 -11.38 16.11
CA ALA A 55 -0.54 -11.67 15.04
C ALA A 55 0.81 -12.18 15.58
N ALA A 56 1.37 -11.47 16.56
CA ALA A 56 2.63 -11.88 17.20
C ALA A 56 2.49 -13.21 17.95
N ALA A 57 1.38 -13.44 18.67
CA ALA A 57 1.12 -14.68 19.40
C ALA A 57 0.96 -15.90 18.47
N LEU A 58 0.43 -15.69 17.26
CA LEU A 58 0.31 -16.70 16.20
C LEU A 58 1.62 -16.95 15.44
N GLY A 59 2.69 -16.22 15.77
CA GLY A 59 3.98 -16.33 15.09
C GLY A 59 4.03 -15.63 13.73
N LEU A 60 3.04 -14.80 13.40
CA LEU A 60 3.13 -13.91 12.24
C LEU A 60 4.16 -12.83 12.52
N ASN A 61 4.87 -12.41 11.47
CA ASN A 61 5.97 -11.46 11.57
C ASN A 61 5.76 -10.17 10.77
N THR A 62 4.75 -10.10 9.89
CA THR A 62 4.56 -8.95 9.00
C THR A 62 3.09 -8.55 8.94
N VAL A 63 2.81 -7.24 8.93
CA VAL A 63 1.46 -6.68 8.77
C VAL A 63 1.48 -5.64 7.67
N ARG A 64 0.70 -5.87 6.62
CA ARG A 64 0.43 -4.88 5.57
C ARG A 64 -0.84 -4.10 5.93
N PHE A 65 -0.82 -2.77 5.77
CA PHE A 65 -1.97 -1.93 6.11
C PHE A 65 -1.96 -0.62 5.33
N PHE A 66 -3.11 0.05 5.25
CA PHE A 66 -3.18 1.35 4.60
C PHE A 66 -2.63 2.44 5.51
N ALA A 67 -1.52 3.05 5.08
CA ALA A 67 -1.00 4.28 5.62
C ALA A 67 -1.51 5.47 4.80
N PHE A 68 -2.81 5.46 4.54
CA PHE A 68 -3.59 6.56 3.96
C PHE A 68 -5.06 6.37 4.35
N ALA A 69 -5.78 7.49 4.34
CA ALA A 69 -7.24 7.55 4.32
C ALA A 69 -7.59 8.96 3.82
N ASP A 70 -7.46 9.17 2.51
CA ASP A 70 -7.43 10.52 1.94
C ASP A 70 -8.80 11.20 2.01
N GLY A 71 -8.84 12.39 2.60
CA GLY A 71 -10.04 13.21 2.75
C GLY A 71 -10.44 13.41 4.22
N ALA A 72 -10.85 14.63 4.55
CA ALA A 72 -11.36 14.99 5.87
C ALA A 72 -12.52 14.10 6.33
N GLY A 73 -12.63 13.87 7.64
CA GLY A 73 -13.72 13.11 8.26
C GLY A 73 -13.59 11.58 8.18
N ARG A 74 -12.57 11.03 7.51
CA ARG A 74 -12.33 9.59 7.49
C ARG A 74 -11.58 9.13 8.75
N PRO A 75 -11.93 7.96 9.33
CA PRO A 75 -11.15 7.39 10.42
C PRO A 75 -9.68 7.17 10.04
N GLY A 76 -8.77 7.86 10.72
CA GLY A 76 -7.33 7.77 10.44
C GLY A 76 -6.87 8.55 9.21
N ALA A 77 -7.64 9.55 8.76
CA ALA A 77 -7.23 10.43 7.67
C ALA A 77 -5.89 11.10 7.96
N LEU A 78 -4.82 10.62 7.32
CA LEU A 78 -3.49 11.24 7.45
C LEU A 78 -3.40 12.52 6.65
N GLN A 79 -4.06 12.57 5.49
CA GLN A 79 -4.11 13.73 4.62
C GLN A 79 -5.57 14.13 4.41
N VAL A 80 -5.92 15.33 4.86
CA VAL A 80 -7.31 15.82 4.89
C VAL A 80 -7.65 16.70 3.69
N ALA A 81 -6.63 17.33 3.10
CA ALA A 81 -6.65 18.14 1.88
C ALA A 81 -5.27 18.02 1.20
N PRO A 82 -5.10 18.38 -0.09
CA PRO A 82 -3.82 18.17 -0.78
C PRO A 82 -2.67 18.91 -0.08
N GLY A 83 -1.66 18.16 0.39
CA GLY A 83 -0.52 18.69 1.14
C GLY A 83 -0.81 19.01 2.63
N VAL A 84 -2.04 18.82 3.10
CA VAL A 84 -2.42 19.12 4.49
C VAL A 84 -2.56 17.82 5.28
N LEU A 85 -1.58 17.57 6.16
CA LEU A 85 -1.55 16.39 7.01
C LEU A 85 -2.17 16.64 8.39
N ASP A 86 -2.92 15.66 8.88
CA ASP A 86 -3.46 15.68 10.23
C ASP A 86 -2.41 15.19 11.24
N GLY A 87 -1.87 16.12 12.02
CA GLY A 87 -0.83 15.82 13.00
C GLY A 87 -1.29 14.85 14.11
N GLN A 88 -2.57 14.89 14.47
CA GLN A 88 -3.14 13.99 15.47
C GLN A 88 -3.27 12.58 14.90
N ALA A 89 -3.81 12.40 13.69
CA ALA A 89 -3.91 11.09 13.04
C ALA A 89 -2.52 10.49 12.76
N LEU A 90 -1.54 11.31 12.38
CA LEU A 90 -0.16 10.87 12.22
C LEU A 90 0.44 10.39 13.55
N ARG A 91 0.25 11.13 14.65
CA ARG A 91 0.76 10.74 15.98
C ARG A 91 0.00 9.55 16.55
N GLU A 92 -1.31 9.70 16.69
CA GLU A 92 -2.19 8.74 17.38
C GLU A 92 -2.50 7.49 16.55
N GLY A 93 -2.40 7.58 15.23
CA GLY A 93 -2.57 6.45 14.31
C GLY A 93 -1.21 5.88 13.91
N LEU A 94 -0.53 6.53 12.97
CA LEU A 94 0.62 5.94 12.28
C LEU A 94 1.83 5.73 13.19
N ASP A 95 2.23 6.74 13.98
CA ASP A 95 3.37 6.61 14.91
C ASP A 95 3.09 5.52 15.96
N TRP A 96 1.85 5.48 16.46
CA TRP A 96 1.43 4.48 17.42
C TRP A 96 1.49 3.07 16.84
N VAL A 97 1.04 2.86 15.59
CA VAL A 97 1.11 1.55 14.92
C VAL A 97 2.54 1.09 14.78
N VAL A 98 3.45 1.97 14.30
CA VAL A 98 4.88 1.65 14.18
C VAL A 98 5.48 1.29 15.54
N ALA A 99 5.25 2.11 16.57
CA ALA A 99 5.76 1.83 17.92
C ALA A 99 5.18 0.54 18.53
N ALA A 100 3.90 0.25 18.29
CA ALA A 100 3.21 -0.94 18.78
C ALA A 100 3.71 -2.22 18.08
N ALA A 101 3.98 -2.16 16.77
CA ALA A 101 4.57 -3.24 16.00
C ALA A 101 6.01 -3.53 16.45
N ARG A 102 6.81 -2.48 16.67
CA ARG A 102 8.20 -2.59 17.16
C ARG A 102 8.29 -3.38 18.47
N ARG A 103 7.44 -3.05 19.46
CA ARG A 103 7.38 -3.75 20.76
C ARG A 103 7.02 -5.23 20.63
N ARG A 104 6.35 -5.61 19.55
CA ARG A 104 5.92 -6.99 19.26
C ARG A 104 6.82 -7.69 18.26
N ARG A 105 7.92 -7.05 17.84
CA ARG A 105 8.86 -7.55 16.83
C ARG A 105 8.20 -7.83 15.47
N LEU A 106 7.06 -7.19 15.19
CA LEU A 106 6.40 -7.24 13.90
C LEU A 106 7.08 -6.28 12.91
N ARG A 107 7.00 -6.62 11.63
CA ARG A 107 7.37 -5.80 10.49
C ARG A 107 6.12 -5.20 9.85
N LEU A 108 6.26 -4.02 9.27
CA LEU A 108 5.17 -3.28 8.66
C LEU A 108 5.40 -3.07 7.16
N ILE A 109 4.32 -3.18 6.39
CA ILE A 109 4.27 -2.74 4.99
C ILE A 109 3.18 -1.68 4.90
N PRO A 110 3.52 -0.39 5.07
CA PRO A 110 2.58 0.71 4.91
C PRO A 110 2.30 0.94 3.41
N VAL A 111 1.03 0.90 3.03
CA VAL A 111 0.58 1.23 1.67
C VAL A 111 0.30 2.72 1.58
N LEU A 112 0.74 3.37 0.50
CA LEU A 112 0.77 4.82 0.38
C LEU A 112 -0.44 5.44 -0.31
N THR A 113 -1.15 4.69 -1.16
CA THR A 113 -2.43 5.10 -1.79
C THR A 113 -3.24 3.89 -2.25
N ASP A 114 -4.48 4.08 -2.73
CA ASP A 114 -5.29 3.05 -3.40
C ASP A 114 -5.51 3.43 -4.87
N GLY A 115 -5.25 2.51 -5.80
CA GLY A 115 -5.50 2.72 -7.23
C GLY A 115 -6.67 1.88 -7.79
N SER A 116 -7.36 1.11 -6.95
CA SER A 116 -8.47 0.23 -7.33
C SER A 116 -9.83 0.63 -6.76
N SER A 117 -9.84 1.42 -5.68
CA SER A 117 -11.07 1.79 -4.97
C SER A 117 -11.00 3.21 -4.41
N ALA A 118 -12.14 3.93 -4.46
CA ALA A 118 -12.30 5.23 -3.81
C ALA A 118 -12.73 5.15 -2.34
N ARG A 119 -12.94 3.94 -1.78
CA ARG A 119 -13.52 3.74 -0.43
C ARG A 119 -12.74 4.45 0.67
N HIS A 120 -11.42 4.46 0.57
CA HIS A 120 -10.51 5.10 1.54
C HIS A 120 -9.84 6.36 0.95
N GLY A 121 -10.41 6.93 -0.10
CA GLY A 121 -9.78 8.02 -0.84
C GLY A 121 -8.92 7.49 -1.99
N GLY A 122 -7.60 7.45 -1.82
CA GLY A 122 -6.66 6.96 -2.82
C GLY A 122 -6.46 7.92 -3.99
N MET A 123 -5.99 7.41 -5.13
CA MET A 123 -5.74 8.19 -6.36
C MET A 123 -6.98 9.01 -6.78
N ALA A 124 -8.17 8.43 -6.63
CA ALA A 124 -9.43 9.11 -6.93
C ALA A 124 -9.70 10.33 -6.03
N GLN A 125 -9.17 10.36 -4.80
CA GLN A 125 -9.29 11.54 -3.93
C GLN A 125 -8.36 12.67 -4.36
N TYR A 126 -7.17 12.35 -4.85
CA TYR A 126 -6.28 13.36 -5.43
C TYR A 126 -6.93 14.05 -6.63
N VAL A 127 -7.55 13.27 -7.53
CA VAL A 127 -8.37 13.79 -8.64
C VAL A 127 -9.44 14.74 -8.12
N ARG A 128 -10.27 14.31 -7.15
CA ARG A 128 -11.31 15.17 -6.55
C ARG A 128 -10.78 16.46 -5.92
N TRP A 129 -9.58 16.43 -5.34
CA TRP A 129 -8.98 17.58 -4.69
C TRP A 129 -8.43 18.62 -5.67
N ILE A 130 -7.92 18.18 -6.81
CA ILE A 130 -7.21 19.05 -7.75
C ILE A 130 -8.12 19.46 -8.90
N ASN A 131 -8.71 18.48 -9.60
CA ASN A 131 -9.67 18.70 -10.67
C ASN A 131 -10.60 17.49 -10.81
N ALA A 132 -11.85 17.63 -10.36
CA ALA A 132 -12.83 16.54 -10.35
C ALA A 132 -13.25 16.06 -11.76
N SER A 133 -12.90 16.79 -12.82
CA SER A 133 -13.11 16.38 -14.22
C SER A 133 -12.03 15.45 -14.75
N ASP A 134 -10.89 15.32 -14.05
CA ASP A 134 -9.80 14.43 -14.44
C ASP A 134 -10.09 12.97 -14.06
N THR A 135 -9.19 12.08 -14.46
CA THR A 135 -9.29 10.63 -14.25
C THR A 135 -8.14 10.09 -13.41
N VAL A 136 -8.22 8.82 -13.00
CA VAL A 136 -7.08 8.14 -12.35
C VAL A 136 -5.88 8.04 -13.30
N THR A 137 -6.10 7.96 -14.62
CA THR A 137 -5.00 8.01 -15.59
C THR A 137 -4.26 9.35 -15.56
N ASP A 138 -4.96 10.46 -15.30
CA ASP A 138 -4.32 11.77 -15.10
C ASP A 138 -3.44 11.79 -13.84
N PHE A 139 -3.84 11.10 -12.77
CA PHE A 139 -3.00 10.91 -11.60
C PHE A 139 -1.67 10.20 -11.94
N LEU A 140 -1.71 9.24 -12.88
CA LEU A 140 -0.52 8.52 -13.34
C LEU A 140 0.37 9.36 -14.27
N THR A 141 -0.22 10.26 -15.05
CA THR A 141 0.48 10.92 -16.17
C THR A 141 0.88 12.36 -15.89
N GLN A 142 0.07 13.16 -15.18
CA GLN A 142 0.32 14.59 -15.02
C GLN A 142 1.21 14.91 -13.82
N ASP A 143 2.12 15.87 -14.00
CA ASP A 143 3.12 16.24 -12.99
C ASP A 143 2.50 16.89 -11.74
N THR A 144 1.34 17.53 -11.87
CA THR A 144 0.61 18.11 -10.72
C THR A 144 0.26 17.05 -9.67
N TYR A 145 -0.26 15.89 -10.09
CA TYR A 145 -0.61 14.80 -9.19
C TYR A 145 0.64 14.10 -8.63
N LYS A 146 1.63 13.86 -9.49
CA LYS A 146 2.91 13.26 -9.09
C LYS A 146 3.60 14.11 -8.01
N ALA A 147 3.65 15.43 -8.19
CA ALA A 147 4.22 16.36 -7.21
C ALA A 147 3.49 16.31 -5.86
N ARG A 148 2.14 16.24 -5.85
CA ARG A 148 1.39 16.12 -4.59
C ARG A 148 1.62 14.78 -3.90
N PHE A 149 1.77 13.71 -4.66
CA PHE A 149 2.11 12.42 -4.08
C PHE A 149 3.56 12.37 -3.59
N PHE A 150 4.48 13.05 -4.26
CA PHE A 150 5.86 13.28 -3.79
C PHE A 150 5.88 14.01 -2.44
N ASP A 151 5.09 15.07 -2.28
CA ASP A 151 4.94 15.79 -1.00
C ASP A 151 4.53 14.82 0.12
N TYR A 152 3.54 13.95 -0.16
CA TYR A 152 3.05 12.95 0.79
C TYR A 152 4.13 11.91 1.16
N MET A 153 4.78 11.30 0.17
CA MET A 153 5.83 10.32 0.38
C MET A 153 7.00 10.91 1.17
N THR A 154 7.40 12.15 0.83
CA THR A 154 8.45 12.88 1.55
C THR A 154 8.08 13.05 3.01
N ALA A 155 6.87 13.55 3.28
CA ALA A 155 6.41 13.82 4.63
C ALA A 155 6.40 12.56 5.51
N LEU A 156 6.02 11.40 4.96
CA LEU A 156 6.07 10.13 5.70
C LEU A 156 7.51 9.63 5.90
N ALA A 157 8.35 9.62 4.85
CA ALA A 157 9.70 9.08 4.93
C ALA A 157 10.57 9.81 5.98
N VAL A 158 10.48 11.15 6.02
CA VAL A 158 11.27 11.98 6.95
C VAL A 158 10.60 12.18 8.31
N ARG A 159 9.36 11.70 8.48
CA ARG A 159 8.62 11.84 9.73
C ARG A 159 9.39 11.19 10.87
N ARG A 160 9.58 11.94 11.96
CA ARG A 160 10.04 11.42 13.24
C ARG A 160 8.86 10.88 14.04
N ASN A 161 8.89 9.58 14.33
CA ASN A 161 7.90 8.91 15.17
C ASN A 161 7.87 9.52 16.57
N ALA A 162 6.70 9.98 17.04
CA ALA A 162 6.57 10.62 18.35
C ALA A 162 6.81 9.69 19.55
N PHE A 163 6.74 8.37 19.38
CA PHE A 163 6.91 7.39 20.44
C PHE A 163 8.27 6.68 20.41
N THR A 164 8.85 6.42 19.23
CA THR A 164 10.16 5.76 19.10
C THR A 164 11.30 6.77 18.95
N GLY A 165 11.00 8.02 18.55
CA GLY A 165 12.00 9.05 18.29
C GLY A 165 12.80 8.86 16.99
N MET A 166 12.55 7.77 16.25
CA MET A 166 13.23 7.46 14.98
C MET A 166 12.52 8.12 13.80
N GLN A 167 13.27 8.55 12.79
CA GLN A 167 12.66 8.86 11.49
C GLN A 167 12.21 7.56 10.83
N TYR A 168 11.08 7.56 10.13
CA TYR A 168 10.56 6.35 9.49
C TYR A 168 11.55 5.71 8.54
N ARG A 169 12.26 6.50 7.70
CA ARG A 169 13.34 6.02 6.83
C ARG A 169 14.53 5.35 7.56
N HIS A 170 14.58 5.43 8.88
CA HIS A 170 15.61 4.81 9.71
C HIS A 170 15.05 3.77 10.70
N ASP A 171 13.74 3.50 10.70
CA ASP A 171 13.10 2.57 11.65
C ASP A 171 12.90 1.18 11.00
N PRO A 172 13.72 0.16 11.33
CA PRO A 172 13.66 -1.17 10.72
C PRO A 172 12.38 -1.96 11.09
N THR A 173 11.47 -1.35 11.86
CA THR A 173 10.11 -1.88 12.04
C THR A 173 9.33 -1.83 10.72
N ILE A 174 9.60 -0.86 9.86
CA ILE A 174 9.09 -0.84 8.49
C ILE A 174 9.94 -1.82 7.68
N LEU A 175 9.30 -2.67 6.88
CA LEU A 175 9.96 -3.64 5.99
C LEU A 175 10.03 -3.11 4.57
N ALA A 176 8.89 -2.63 4.08
CA ALA A 176 8.79 -2.06 2.74
C ALA A 176 7.78 -0.91 2.73
N TRP A 177 7.94 0.01 1.79
CA TRP A 177 6.89 0.89 1.34
C TRP A 177 6.12 0.26 0.18
N ASP A 178 4.80 0.21 0.27
CA ASP A 178 3.94 -0.21 -0.84
C ASP A 178 3.37 1.01 -1.55
N LEU A 179 3.79 1.22 -2.81
CA LEU A 179 3.49 2.42 -3.58
C LEU A 179 1.98 2.66 -3.72
N ALA A 180 1.21 1.60 -3.99
CA ALA A 180 -0.23 1.71 -4.17
C ALA A 180 -0.91 0.35 -4.00
N ASN A 181 -2.06 0.33 -3.34
CA ASN A 181 -2.91 -0.85 -3.32
C ASN A 181 -3.52 -1.08 -4.71
N ARG A 182 -3.13 -2.19 -5.35
CA ARG A 182 -3.72 -2.69 -6.60
C ARG A 182 -3.87 -1.60 -7.66
N PRO A 183 -2.80 -0.89 -8.04
CA PRO A 183 -2.91 0.22 -8.97
C PRO A 183 -3.38 -0.27 -10.34
N ARG A 184 -4.18 0.55 -11.02
CA ARG A 184 -4.80 0.26 -12.31
C ARG A 184 -4.58 1.42 -13.28
N ASP A 185 -4.66 1.11 -14.57
CA ASP A 185 -4.68 2.09 -15.66
C ASP A 185 -5.98 1.92 -16.46
N PRO A 186 -7.11 2.47 -15.98
CA PRO A 186 -8.43 2.21 -16.55
C PRO A 186 -8.50 2.64 -18.02
N GLY A 187 -9.01 1.77 -18.89
CA GLY A 187 -9.10 2.04 -20.32
C GLY A 187 -7.85 1.69 -21.12
N HIS A 188 -6.77 1.28 -20.44
CA HIS A 188 -5.48 0.95 -21.06
C HIS A 188 -5.13 -0.53 -20.86
N ILE A 189 -5.42 -1.35 -21.87
CA ILE A 189 -5.23 -2.82 -21.82
C ILE A 189 -3.78 -3.25 -21.57
N HIS A 190 -2.81 -2.39 -21.89
CA HIS A 190 -1.39 -2.65 -21.68
C HIS A 190 -0.82 -1.92 -20.45
N SER A 191 -1.63 -1.13 -19.75
CA SER A 191 -1.24 -0.40 -18.54
C SER A 191 0.04 0.44 -18.72
N GLU A 192 0.24 1.03 -19.89
CA GLU A 192 1.45 1.76 -20.27
C GLU A 192 1.73 2.97 -19.37
N ASN A 193 0.69 3.62 -18.83
CA ASN A 193 0.89 4.75 -17.92
C ASN A 193 1.34 4.24 -16.55
N LEU A 194 0.75 3.15 -16.07
CA LEU A 194 1.14 2.53 -14.81
C LEU A 194 2.57 1.97 -14.87
N GLN A 195 2.95 1.33 -15.98
CA GLN A 195 4.31 0.82 -16.20
C GLN A 195 5.37 1.95 -16.16
N LYS A 196 5.03 3.17 -16.58
CA LYS A 196 5.91 4.34 -16.47
C LYS A 196 5.88 4.96 -15.07
N TRP A 197 4.70 5.01 -14.45
CA TRP A 197 4.50 5.63 -13.15
C TRP A 197 5.23 4.89 -12.03
N LEU A 198 5.18 3.56 -12.00
CA LEU A 198 5.78 2.73 -10.95
C LEU A 198 7.29 2.98 -10.75
N PRO A 199 8.17 2.82 -11.77
CA PRO A 199 9.60 3.06 -11.60
C PRO A 199 9.89 4.53 -11.29
N TYR A 200 9.09 5.47 -11.81
CA TYR A 200 9.25 6.89 -11.53
C TYR A 200 9.01 7.20 -10.05
N MET A 201 7.94 6.67 -9.45
CA MET A 201 7.65 6.82 -8.02
C MET A 201 8.65 6.09 -7.14
N ALA A 202 9.03 4.86 -7.53
CA ALA A 202 10.01 4.06 -6.80
C ALA A 202 11.37 4.77 -6.72
N ASN A 203 11.84 5.34 -7.83
CA ASN A 203 13.11 6.06 -7.89
C ASN A 203 13.08 7.33 -7.02
N PHE A 204 11.98 8.09 -7.05
CA PHE A 204 11.83 9.25 -6.17
C PHE A 204 11.87 8.85 -4.69
N LEU A 205 11.10 7.82 -4.30
CA LEU A 205 11.07 7.33 -2.93
C LEU A 205 12.43 6.78 -2.47
N ARG A 206 13.15 6.07 -3.34
CA ARG A 206 14.50 5.56 -3.08
C ARG A 206 15.49 6.69 -2.76
N GLY A 207 15.36 7.84 -3.42
CA GLY A 207 16.21 9.01 -3.15
C GLY A 207 16.01 9.59 -1.74
N MET A 208 14.83 9.40 -1.14
CA MET A 208 14.52 9.88 0.22
C MET A 208 14.77 8.83 1.30
N ASP A 209 14.51 7.57 0.96
CA ASP A 209 14.65 6.40 1.82
C ASP A 209 15.48 5.31 1.12
N PRO A 210 16.81 5.33 1.33
CA PRO A 210 17.69 4.33 0.75
C PRO A 210 17.63 2.97 1.46
N ASN A 211 16.94 2.85 2.61
CA ASN A 211 17.09 1.71 3.51
C ASN A 211 15.98 0.65 3.33
N HIS A 212 14.73 1.07 3.11
CA HIS A 212 13.60 0.15 3.04
C HIS A 212 13.43 -0.48 1.66
N LEU A 213 12.78 -1.63 1.60
CA LEU A 213 12.30 -2.18 0.34
C LEU A 213 11.17 -1.30 -0.22
N ILE A 214 10.97 -1.32 -1.54
CA ILE A 214 9.84 -0.65 -2.20
C ILE A 214 9.11 -1.73 -3.00
N ILE A 215 7.79 -1.82 -2.83
CA ILE A 215 6.93 -2.75 -3.56
C ILE A 215 5.85 -1.99 -4.33
N CYS A 216 5.45 -2.54 -5.48
CA CYS A 216 4.51 -1.89 -6.40
C CYS A 216 3.03 -2.07 -6.01
N GLY A 217 2.72 -3.09 -5.20
CA GLY A 217 1.35 -3.40 -4.77
C GLY A 217 0.43 -3.93 -5.88
N LEU A 218 1.01 -4.48 -6.95
CA LEU A 218 0.30 -5.10 -8.06
C LEU A 218 -0.37 -6.41 -7.66
N ASP A 219 -1.51 -6.71 -8.30
CA ASP A 219 -2.18 -8.03 -8.19
C ASP A 219 -1.44 -9.15 -8.97
N GLY A 220 -0.43 -8.79 -9.79
CA GLY A 220 0.39 -9.74 -10.54
C GLY A 220 -0.19 -10.18 -11.89
N PHE A 221 -0.95 -9.32 -12.57
CA PHE A 221 -1.54 -9.66 -13.86
C PHE A 221 -0.51 -9.62 -14.98
N PHE A 222 -0.61 -10.60 -15.87
CA PHE A 222 0.28 -10.73 -17.03
C PHE A 222 -0.03 -9.66 -18.07
N GLY A 223 1.04 -9.10 -18.65
CA GLY A 223 0.98 -8.15 -19.74
C GLY A 223 1.39 -8.74 -21.09
N PRO A 224 1.50 -7.90 -22.14
CA PRO A 224 1.86 -8.32 -23.50
C PRO A 224 3.24 -8.98 -23.63
N HIS A 225 4.13 -8.77 -22.66
CA HIS A 225 5.45 -9.40 -22.62
C HIS A 225 5.40 -10.88 -22.26
N SER A 226 4.27 -11.37 -21.75
CA SER A 226 4.03 -12.80 -21.48
C SER A 226 2.70 -13.21 -22.10
N PRO A 227 2.56 -13.17 -23.44
CA PRO A 227 1.27 -13.31 -24.13
C PRO A 227 0.62 -14.67 -23.87
N HIS A 228 1.45 -15.71 -23.67
CA HIS A 228 0.99 -17.07 -23.33
C HIS A 228 0.34 -17.17 -21.94
N HIS A 229 0.57 -16.18 -21.06
CA HIS A 229 0.00 -16.16 -19.71
C HIS A 229 -1.25 -15.28 -19.60
N LEU A 230 -1.57 -14.47 -20.62
CA LEU A 230 -2.79 -13.65 -20.64
C LEU A 230 -4.08 -14.43 -20.35
N PRO A 231 -4.27 -15.68 -20.83
CA PRO A 231 -5.47 -16.46 -20.51
C PRO A 231 -5.60 -16.84 -19.02
N TYR A 232 -4.52 -16.77 -18.24
CA TYR A 232 -4.52 -17.06 -16.80
C TYR A 232 -4.82 -15.82 -15.95
N ASN A 233 -4.92 -14.64 -16.56
CA ASN A 233 -5.45 -13.48 -15.85
C ASN A 233 -6.91 -13.75 -15.44
N PRO A 234 -7.34 -13.27 -14.26
CA PRO A 234 -8.73 -13.45 -13.86
C PRO A 234 -9.68 -12.70 -14.82
N PRO A 235 -10.97 -13.07 -14.86
CA PRO A 235 -11.96 -12.41 -15.71
C PRO A 235 -12.06 -10.90 -15.46
N SER A 236 -12.20 -10.12 -16.52
CA SER A 236 -12.19 -8.64 -16.51
C SER A 236 -13.21 -7.97 -15.58
N TYR A 237 -14.35 -8.62 -15.27
CA TYR A 237 -15.35 -8.07 -14.34
C TYR A 237 -14.90 -8.10 -12.87
N LEU A 238 -13.86 -8.88 -12.52
CA LEU A 238 -13.21 -8.84 -11.21
C LEU A 238 -12.19 -7.68 -11.10
N HIS A 239 -12.00 -6.91 -12.18
CA HIS A 239 -10.95 -5.88 -12.31
C HIS A 239 -11.49 -4.50 -12.64
N ALA A 240 -12.78 -4.40 -12.97
CA ALA A 240 -13.46 -3.11 -13.11
C ALA A 240 -13.50 -2.40 -11.75
N PRO A 241 -13.16 -1.11 -11.65
CA PRO A 241 -13.33 -0.35 -10.41
C PRO A 241 -14.77 -0.48 -9.93
N SER A 242 -14.96 -0.85 -8.66
CA SER A 242 -16.28 -0.87 -8.05
C SER A 242 -16.78 0.58 -7.93
N GLY A 243 -17.60 1.02 -8.88
CA GLY A 243 -18.27 2.32 -8.84
C GLY A 243 -18.26 3.17 -10.12
N GLY A 244 -17.73 2.70 -11.25
CA GLY A 244 -17.90 3.41 -12.53
C GLY A 244 -19.25 3.09 -13.19
N PRO A 245 -19.98 4.07 -13.77
CA PRO A 245 -21.22 3.77 -14.47
C PRO A 245 -20.96 2.83 -15.64
N LYS A 246 -21.84 1.85 -15.84
CA LYS A 246 -21.91 1.10 -17.11
C LYS A 246 -22.10 2.11 -18.24
N PRO A 247 -21.48 1.92 -19.43
CA PRO A 247 -21.72 2.81 -20.55
C PRO A 247 -23.19 2.66 -20.98
N GLY A 248 -24.01 3.64 -20.62
CA GLY A 248 -25.44 3.66 -20.91
C GLY A 248 -26.23 4.55 -19.95
N VAL A 249 -26.46 5.79 -20.38
CA VAL A 249 -27.53 6.72 -19.97
C VAL A 249 -27.44 7.33 -18.56
N PHE A 250 -27.14 8.63 -18.51
CA PHE A 250 -27.29 9.49 -17.32
C PHE A 250 -28.77 9.80 -17.04
N GLY A 251 -29.13 9.81 -15.75
CA GLY A 251 -30.31 10.47 -15.21
C GLY A 251 -30.01 10.97 -13.78
N PRO A 252 -30.55 12.13 -13.35
CA PRO A 252 -30.23 12.73 -12.07
C PRO A 252 -31.11 12.10 -10.99
N ASP A 253 -30.52 11.53 -9.93
CA ASP A 253 -31.15 11.41 -8.61
C ASP A 253 -30.12 10.87 -7.61
N TRP A 254 -29.44 11.80 -6.93
CA TRP A 254 -28.85 11.56 -5.62
C TRP A 254 -29.73 12.29 -4.62
N ALA A 255 -30.63 11.56 -3.96
CA ALA A 255 -31.37 12.04 -2.80
C ALA A 255 -31.19 11.05 -1.65
N GLU A 256 -31.00 11.61 -0.47
CA GLU A 256 -30.81 10.96 0.81
C GLU A 256 -31.86 9.87 1.12
N ALA A 257 -31.39 8.73 1.60
CA ALA A 257 -32.07 7.90 2.58
C ALA A 257 -30.96 7.17 3.36
N GLY A 258 -30.75 7.40 4.66
CA GLY A 258 -31.76 7.30 5.69
C GLY A 258 -31.57 5.94 6.38
N SER A 259 -31.17 5.98 7.65
CA SER A 259 -30.97 4.88 8.60
C SER A 259 -31.80 3.60 8.37
N GLY A 260 -31.14 2.45 8.43
CA GLY A 260 -31.77 1.14 8.58
C GLY A 260 -30.76 0.09 9.00
N ALA A 261 -30.78 -0.29 10.27
CA ALA A 261 -29.98 -1.39 10.79
C ALA A 261 -30.43 -2.72 10.17
N GLN A 262 -29.48 -3.50 9.63
CA GLN A 262 -29.60 -4.95 9.60
C GLN A 262 -28.25 -5.58 9.98
N ALA A 263 -28.29 -6.27 11.10
CA ALA A 263 -27.28 -7.22 11.53
C ALA A 263 -27.35 -8.48 10.65
N GLY A 264 -26.20 -9.11 10.42
CA GLY A 264 -26.12 -10.46 9.86
C GLY A 264 -25.31 -10.51 8.58
N GLY A 265 -24.04 -10.93 8.70
CA GLY A 265 -23.19 -11.20 7.55
C GLY A 265 -21.73 -11.21 7.96
N ALA A 266 -21.27 -12.34 8.50
CA ALA A 266 -19.85 -12.61 8.67
C ALA A 266 -19.17 -12.59 7.28
N GLY A 267 -18.57 -11.46 6.93
CA GLY A 267 -17.81 -11.28 5.71
C GLY A 267 -16.40 -11.83 5.89
N SER A 268 -16.20 -13.07 5.45
CA SER A 268 -14.88 -13.66 5.24
C SER A 268 -14.13 -12.87 4.16
N ALA A 269 -13.16 -12.06 4.58
CA ALA A 269 -12.14 -11.49 3.71
C ALA A 269 -10.79 -11.55 4.43
N GLY A 270 -10.36 -12.78 4.73
CA GLY A 270 -9.03 -13.10 5.25
C GLY A 270 -8.42 -14.17 4.36
N GLY A 271 -8.12 -13.81 3.10
CA GLY A 271 -7.33 -14.65 2.22
C GLY A 271 -5.84 -14.37 2.41
N PRO A 272 -4.95 -15.37 2.34
CA PRO A 272 -3.51 -15.15 2.37
C PRO A 272 -3.10 -14.26 1.20
N TRP A 273 -2.42 -13.17 1.50
CA TRP A 273 -1.95 -12.15 0.55
C TRP A 273 -0.70 -12.59 -0.24
N TRP A 274 -0.45 -13.90 -0.28
CA TRP A 274 0.59 -14.53 -1.07
C TRP A 274 0.02 -15.85 -1.62
N GLY A 275 -0.40 -15.80 -2.88
CA GLY A 275 -1.06 -16.90 -3.58
C GLY A 275 -1.08 -16.65 -5.08
N GLY A 276 -0.07 -15.96 -5.61
CA GLY A 276 0.32 -16.09 -7.01
C GLY A 276 1.18 -17.33 -7.10
N SER A 277 0.76 -18.30 -7.89
CA SER A 277 1.48 -19.54 -8.18
C SER A 277 2.93 -19.25 -8.56
N GLY A 278 3.85 -19.43 -7.61
CA GLY A 278 5.20 -19.86 -7.94
C GLY A 278 5.08 -21.26 -8.52
N SER A 279 4.92 -21.37 -9.83
CA SER A 279 5.05 -22.65 -10.52
C SER A 279 6.47 -23.14 -10.33
N ALA A 280 6.64 -24.06 -9.39
CA ALA A 280 7.76 -24.97 -9.34
C ALA A 280 7.64 -25.95 -10.52
N LEU A 281 7.86 -25.49 -11.75
CA LEU A 281 8.11 -26.32 -12.92
C LEU A 281 9.03 -25.53 -13.87
N GLY A 282 10.25 -26.05 -14.05
CA GLY A 282 11.18 -25.84 -15.17
C GLY A 282 11.20 -24.50 -15.89
N ALA A 283 12.26 -23.72 -15.62
CA ALA A 283 12.95 -22.82 -16.55
C ALA A 283 12.08 -22.05 -17.57
N ASP A 284 11.68 -20.82 -17.20
CA ASP A 284 11.68 -19.68 -18.12
C ASP A 284 11.91 -18.39 -17.29
N PRO A 285 12.98 -17.60 -17.53
CA PRO A 285 13.14 -16.28 -16.93
C PRO A 285 12.21 -15.27 -17.65
N TRP A 286 12.25 -13.98 -17.33
CA TRP A 286 11.67 -12.86 -18.11
C TRP A 286 10.33 -12.26 -17.63
N ASP A 287 10.41 -11.47 -16.56
CA ASP A 287 9.86 -10.09 -16.56
C ASP A 287 10.78 -9.19 -15.68
N PRO A 288 11.61 -8.31 -16.28
CA PRO A 288 12.59 -7.51 -15.53
C PRO A 288 11.97 -6.36 -14.73
N LEU A 289 10.67 -6.09 -14.84
CA LEU A 289 10.06 -4.93 -14.18
C LEU A 289 9.82 -5.15 -12.67
N CYS A 290 9.80 -6.40 -12.19
CA CYS A 290 9.52 -6.72 -10.78
C CYS A 290 10.35 -7.88 -10.20
N GLU A 291 11.26 -8.50 -10.94
CA GLU A 291 12.22 -9.43 -10.31
C GLU A 291 13.18 -8.67 -9.39
N GLY A 292 13.35 -9.22 -8.19
CA GLY A 292 14.21 -8.74 -7.09
C GLY A 292 15.70 -8.68 -7.40
N THR A 293 16.06 -7.97 -8.46
CA THR A 293 17.28 -7.18 -8.49
C THR A 293 17.03 -5.95 -7.64
N ASP A 294 17.86 -5.77 -6.61
CA ASP A 294 18.11 -4.44 -6.06
C ASP A 294 18.20 -3.47 -7.24
N PHE A 295 17.24 -2.56 -7.36
CA PHE A 295 17.41 -1.37 -8.20
C PHE A 295 18.70 -0.71 -7.70
N LEU A 296 19.73 -0.89 -8.52
CA LEU A 296 21.14 -1.02 -8.17
C LEU A 296 21.61 -0.06 -7.07
N ARG A 297 22.31 -0.65 -6.09
CA ARG A 297 23.46 0.00 -5.46
C ARG A 297 24.41 0.45 -6.58
N ASN A 298 24.43 1.76 -6.83
CA ASN A 298 25.65 2.50 -7.11
C ASN A 298 25.80 3.53 -5.99
#